data_AF-A0A1F7LVI2-F1
#
_entry.id   AF-A0A1F7LVI2-F1
#
_cell.length_a   1.000
_cell.length_b   1.000
_cell.length_c   1.000
_cell.angle_alpha   90.00
_cell.angle_beta   90.00
_cell.angle_gamma   90.00
#
_symmetry.space_group_name_H-M   'P 1'
#
loop_
_entity.id
_entity.type
_entity.pdbx_description
1 polymer ?
#
loop_
_entity_poly.entity_id
_entity_poly.type
_entity_poly.pdbx_seq_one_letter_code
_entity_poly.pdbx_strand_id
1 'polypeptide(L)'
;MGEGAPGRAWTALWLAVALVGIAAVAMGWVLTRGVEQRVLALDREAAALRAALARDQAFLAMLRDPAARSVALAGAGPSPDAHAWLRWHPAAGGLLVATALPPVPAGRTYQLWAIGRGIRPVSGGIFSVDAQGRGTLRVPPLPGLSAADVFSVTLERAGGAPAPSGPAYLVTGR
;
A
#
# COMPACT_ATOMS: atom_id res chain seq x y z
N MET A 1 -76.60 -9.59 37.14
CA MET A 1 -75.48 -8.85 36.51
C MET A 1 -74.38 -8.75 37.53
N GLY A 2 -73.34 -9.56 37.42
CA GLY A 2 -72.17 -9.52 38.30
C GLY A 2 -70.95 -9.92 37.48
N GLU A 3 -70.20 -8.93 37.00
CA GLU A 3 -68.89 -9.17 36.41
C GLU A 3 -67.92 -9.48 37.56
N GLY A 4 -67.54 -10.76 37.69
CA GLY A 4 -66.51 -11.18 38.63
C GLY A 4 -65.15 -10.66 38.17
N ALA A 5 -64.52 -9.80 38.97
CA ALA A 5 -63.19 -9.28 38.67
C ALA A 5 -62.18 -10.45 38.51
N PRO A 6 -61.28 -10.40 37.50
CA PRO A 6 -60.34 -11.48 37.25
C PRO A 6 -59.40 -11.69 38.45
N GLY A 7 -59.23 -12.94 38.87
CA GLY A 7 -58.39 -13.31 40.01
C GLY A 7 -56.90 -12.97 39.80
N ARG A 8 -56.17 -12.75 40.90
CA ARG A 8 -54.72 -12.39 40.92
C ARG A 8 -53.81 -13.32 40.09
N ALA A 9 -54.22 -14.56 39.84
CA ALA A 9 -53.51 -15.51 38.99
C ALA A 9 -53.57 -15.13 37.49
N TRP A 10 -54.66 -14.51 37.05
CA TRP A 10 -54.85 -14.11 35.64
C TRP A 10 -53.98 -12.89 35.30
N THR A 11 -53.88 -11.92 36.22
CA THR A 11 -53.01 -10.76 36.03
C THR A 11 -51.53 -11.14 36.02
N ALA A 12 -51.11 -12.10 36.87
CA ALA A 12 -49.76 -12.62 36.88
C ALA A 12 -49.38 -13.34 35.55
N LEU A 13 -50.32 -14.08 34.95
CA LEU A 13 -50.12 -14.75 33.66
C LEU A 13 -49.89 -13.73 32.53
N TRP A 14 -50.69 -12.67 32.45
CA TRP A 14 -50.52 -11.62 31.43
C TRP A 14 -49.20 -10.86 31.57
N LEU A 15 -48.74 -10.61 32.79
CA LEU A 15 -47.45 -9.98 33.04
C LEU A 15 -46.27 -10.85 32.57
N ALA A 16 -46.34 -12.16 32.80
CA ALA A 16 -45.32 -13.09 32.32
C ALA A 16 -45.25 -13.14 30.78
N VAL A 17 -46.41 -13.18 30.11
CA VAL A 17 -46.48 -13.13 28.63
C VAL A 17 -45.91 -11.82 28.08
N ALA A 18 -46.25 -10.68 28.70
CA ALA A 18 -45.71 -9.38 28.32
C ALA A 18 -44.18 -9.33 28.45
N LEU A 19 -43.63 -9.87 29.55
CA LEU A 19 -42.18 -9.91 29.78
C LEU A 19 -41.45 -10.74 28.70
N VAL A 20 -41.98 -11.91 28.35
CA VAL A 20 -41.41 -12.76 27.28
C VAL A 20 -41.47 -12.05 25.92
N GLY A 21 -42.58 -11.37 25.61
CA GLY A 21 -42.70 -10.56 24.40
C GLY A 21 -41.65 -9.44 24.34
N ILE A 22 -41.46 -8.70 25.44
CA ILE A 22 -40.44 -7.64 25.54
C ILE A 22 -39.03 -8.23 25.37
N ALA A 23 -38.74 -9.36 26.02
CA ALA A 23 -37.44 -10.02 25.90
C ALA A 23 -37.16 -10.50 24.47
N ALA A 24 -38.16 -11.05 23.78
CA ALA A 24 -38.04 -11.48 22.39
C ALA A 24 -37.79 -10.29 21.44
N VAL A 25 -38.50 -9.17 21.64
CA VAL A 25 -38.27 -7.93 20.87
C VAL A 25 -36.88 -7.36 21.15
N ALA A 26 -36.46 -7.31 22.41
CA ALA A 26 -35.13 -6.84 22.79
C ALA A 26 -34.02 -7.71 22.20
N MET A 27 -34.18 -9.04 22.25
CA MET A 27 -33.25 -9.98 21.63
C MET A 27 -33.20 -9.80 20.11
N GLY A 28 -34.36 -9.68 19.46
CA GLY A 28 -34.45 -9.40 18.03
C GLY A 28 -33.71 -8.10 17.65
N TRP A 29 -33.88 -7.05 18.45
CA TRP A 29 -33.19 -5.77 18.26
C TRP A 29 -31.66 -5.88 18.44
N VAL A 30 -31.19 -6.65 19.42
CA VAL A 30 -29.74 -6.89 19.61
C VAL A 30 -29.15 -7.67 18.43
N LEU A 31 -29.86 -8.69 17.94
CA LEU A 31 -29.43 -9.47 16.78
C LEU A 31 -29.37 -8.62 15.51
N THR A 32 -30.39 -7.79 15.25
CA THR A 32 -30.39 -6.90 14.07
C THR A 32 -29.28 -5.87 14.15
N ARG A 33 -29.02 -5.27 15.32
CA ARG A 33 -27.90 -4.36 15.54
C ARG A 33 -26.55 -5.01 15.21
N GLY A 34 -26.36 -6.26 15.60
CA GLY A 34 -25.15 -7.01 15.28
C GLY A 34 -24.96 -7.23 13.77
N VAL A 35 -26.05 -7.51 13.04
CA VAL A 35 -26.02 -7.65 11.58
C VAL A 35 -25.74 -6.31 10.90
N GLU A 36 -26.42 -5.23 11.31
CA GLU A 36 -26.19 -3.87 10.79
C GLU A 36 -24.72 -3.46 10.92
N GLN A 37 -24.11 -3.71 12.09
CA GLN A 37 -22.70 -3.40 12.30
C GLN A 37 -21.77 -4.17 11.38
N ARG A 38 -22.05 -5.45 11.12
CA ARG A 38 -21.28 -6.27 10.17
C ARG A 38 -21.44 -5.77 8.74
N VAL A 39 -22.66 -5.42 8.32
CA VAL A 39 -22.91 -4.85 6.98
C VAL A 39 -22.12 -3.55 6.83
N LEU A 40 -22.19 -2.65 7.80
CA LEU A 40 -21.43 -1.39 7.78
C LEU A 40 -19.91 -1.62 7.77
N ALA A 41 -19.41 -2.61 8.50
CA ALA A 41 -17.99 -2.96 8.50
C ALA A 41 -17.55 -3.50 7.12
N LEU A 42 -18.32 -4.40 6.53
CA LEU A 42 -18.06 -4.95 5.19
C LEU A 42 -18.15 -3.87 4.12
N ASP A 43 -19.10 -2.95 4.21
CA ASP A 43 -19.22 -1.82 3.28
C ASP A 43 -18.00 -0.90 3.34
N ARG A 44 -17.48 -0.63 4.56
CA ARG A 44 -16.25 0.15 4.74
C ARG A 44 -15.04 -0.56 4.16
N GLU A 45 -14.92 -1.86 4.41
CA GLU A 45 -13.83 -2.66 3.84
C GLU A 45 -13.92 -2.71 2.31
N ALA A 46 -15.11 -2.94 1.76
CA ALA A 46 -15.34 -2.91 0.32
C ALA A 46 -15.02 -1.54 -0.29
N ALA A 47 -15.40 -0.45 0.37
CA ALA A 47 -15.04 0.91 -0.06
C ALA A 47 -13.52 1.14 -0.02
N ALA A 48 -12.83 0.68 1.02
CA ALA A 48 -11.38 0.78 1.14
C ALA A 48 -10.65 -0.03 0.05
N LEU A 49 -11.10 -1.24 -0.23
CA LEU A 49 -10.57 -2.10 -1.30
C LEU A 49 -10.80 -1.49 -2.68
N ARG A 50 -12.00 -0.96 -2.94
CA ARG A 50 -12.30 -0.24 -4.20
C ARG A 50 -11.41 0.99 -4.37
N ALA A 51 -11.19 1.76 -3.31
CA ALA A 51 -10.29 2.92 -3.34
C ALA A 51 -8.82 2.51 -3.57
N ALA A 52 -8.37 1.39 -2.99
CA ALA A 52 -7.03 0.84 -3.25
C ALA A 52 -6.89 0.42 -4.71
N LEU A 53 -7.84 -0.36 -5.25
CA LEU A 53 -7.87 -0.77 -6.65
C LEU A 53 -7.87 0.43 -7.60
N ALA A 54 -8.70 1.45 -7.35
CA ALA A 54 -8.74 2.66 -8.17
C ALA A 54 -7.38 3.39 -8.18
N ARG A 55 -6.69 3.46 -7.04
CA ARG A 55 -5.35 4.06 -6.94
C ARG A 55 -4.30 3.28 -7.74
N ASP A 56 -4.36 1.96 -7.70
CA ASP A 56 -3.42 1.12 -8.44
C ASP A 56 -3.70 1.14 -9.95
N GLN A 57 -4.97 1.13 -10.36
CA GLN A 57 -5.36 1.32 -11.75
C GLN A 57 -4.92 2.68 -12.30
N ALA A 58 -5.10 3.76 -11.53
CA ALA A 58 -4.63 5.09 -11.91
C ALA A 58 -3.10 5.13 -12.06
N PHE A 59 -2.37 4.50 -11.14
CA PHE A 59 -0.92 4.38 -11.25
C PHE A 59 -0.49 3.61 -12.50
N LEU A 60 -1.10 2.46 -12.77
CA LEU A 60 -0.80 1.67 -13.97
C LEU A 60 -1.14 2.40 -15.26
N ALA A 61 -2.26 3.15 -15.29
CA ALA A 61 -2.62 3.99 -16.42
C ALA A 61 -1.57 5.07 -16.69
N MET A 62 -1.10 5.75 -15.64
CA MET A 62 -0.02 6.75 -15.77
C MET A 62 1.31 6.14 -16.20
N LEU A 63 1.64 4.91 -15.79
CA LEU A 63 2.85 4.21 -16.26
C LEU A 63 2.76 3.77 -17.72
N ARG A 64 1.54 3.60 -18.25
CA ARG A 64 1.27 3.29 -19.66
C ARG A 64 1.14 4.55 -20.53
N ASP A 65 1.11 5.72 -19.91
CA ASP A 65 1.07 7.00 -20.60
C ASP A 65 2.30 7.12 -21.52
N PRO A 66 2.16 7.56 -22.78
CA PRO A 66 3.29 7.82 -23.67
C PRO A 66 4.34 8.79 -23.09
N ALA A 67 3.94 9.69 -22.18
CA ALA A 67 4.85 10.57 -21.45
C ALA A 67 5.72 9.84 -20.41
N ALA A 68 5.38 8.59 -20.05
CA ALA A 68 6.19 7.77 -19.15
C ALA A 68 7.42 7.21 -19.88
N ARG A 69 8.59 7.72 -19.52
CA ARG A 69 9.88 7.30 -20.07
C ARG A 69 10.35 5.98 -19.49
N SER A 70 11.00 5.17 -20.33
CA SER A 70 11.74 3.99 -19.87
C SER A 70 13.22 4.36 -19.76
N VAL A 71 13.82 4.08 -18.60
CA VAL A 71 15.24 4.33 -18.33
C VAL A 71 15.90 2.99 -18.05
N ALA A 72 16.88 2.63 -18.87
CA ALA A 72 17.74 1.49 -18.60
C ALA A 72 18.82 1.90 -17.58
N LEU A 73 19.09 1.04 -16.61
CA LEU A 73 20.24 1.14 -15.74
C LEU A 73 21.12 -0.09 -15.95
N ALA A 74 22.40 0.16 -16.18
CA ALA A 74 23.42 -0.86 -16.34
C ALA A 74 24.16 -1.10 -15.02
N GLY A 75 24.67 -2.32 -14.86
CA GLY A 75 25.50 -2.73 -13.75
C GLY A 75 26.73 -1.84 -13.61
N ALA A 76 27.08 -1.53 -12.37
CA ALA A 76 28.21 -0.71 -12.02
C ALA A 76 29.02 -1.35 -10.89
N GLY A 77 30.32 -1.04 -10.86
CA GLY A 77 31.22 -1.40 -9.77
C GLY A 77 31.13 -2.89 -9.39
N PRO A 78 30.66 -3.24 -8.17
CA PRO A 78 30.64 -4.63 -7.69
C PRO A 78 29.70 -5.58 -8.44
N SER A 79 28.86 -5.09 -9.35
CA SER A 79 27.83 -5.89 -10.00
C SER A 79 27.66 -5.53 -11.48
N PRO A 80 28.65 -5.82 -12.34
CA PRO A 80 28.62 -5.45 -13.76
C PRO A 80 27.50 -6.13 -14.55
N ASP A 81 27.07 -7.33 -14.14
CA ASP A 81 25.99 -8.09 -14.79
C ASP A 81 24.59 -7.68 -14.32
N ALA A 82 24.50 -6.82 -13.30
CA ALA A 82 23.21 -6.30 -12.86
C ALA A 82 22.59 -5.43 -13.95
N HIS A 83 21.28 -5.44 -14.01
CA HIS A 83 20.53 -4.59 -14.91
C HIS A 83 19.21 -4.20 -14.26
N ALA A 84 18.71 -3.03 -14.65
CA ALA A 84 17.38 -2.61 -14.23
C ALA A 84 16.69 -1.76 -15.30
N TRP A 85 15.37 -1.75 -15.22
CA TRP A 85 14.51 -0.88 -16.00
C TRP A 85 13.65 -0.06 -15.05
N LEU A 86 13.61 1.25 -15.28
CA LEU A 86 12.75 2.17 -14.57
C LEU A 86 11.74 2.76 -15.55
N ARG A 87 10.45 2.47 -15.37
CA ARG A 87 9.37 3.24 -16.01
C ARG A 87 9.08 4.44 -15.12
N TRP A 88 9.31 5.65 -15.62
CA TRP A 88 9.23 6.90 -14.85
C TRP A 88 8.27 7.91 -15.49
N HIS A 89 7.41 8.49 -14.66
CA HIS A 89 6.50 9.58 -15.01
C HIS A 89 6.56 10.67 -13.93
N PRO A 90 6.89 11.94 -14.25
CA PRO A 90 7.13 12.98 -13.24
C PRO A 90 5.98 13.20 -12.25
N ALA A 91 4.73 13.10 -12.73
CA ALA A 91 3.54 13.30 -11.88
C ALA A 91 3.15 12.07 -11.05
N ALA A 92 3.55 10.86 -11.48
CA ALA A 92 3.07 9.60 -10.91
C ALA A 92 4.13 8.84 -10.13
N GLY A 93 5.40 9.20 -10.32
CA GLY A 93 6.55 8.43 -9.85
C GLY A 93 6.95 7.36 -10.86
N GLY A 94 7.35 6.18 -10.39
CA GLY A 94 7.83 5.14 -11.28
C GLY A 94 7.83 3.74 -10.69
N LEU A 95 8.21 2.78 -11.54
CA LEU A 95 8.44 1.39 -11.15
C LEU A 95 9.81 0.96 -11.65
N LEU A 96 10.70 0.66 -10.71
CA LEU A 96 11.99 0.03 -10.96
C LEU A 96 11.82 -1.50 -10.89
N VAL A 97 12.39 -2.20 -11.85
CA VAL A 97 12.60 -3.64 -11.83
C VAL A 97 14.08 -3.90 -12.06
N ALA A 98 14.74 -4.49 -11.08
CA ALA A 98 16.16 -4.81 -11.09
C ALA A 98 16.37 -6.32 -11.00
N THR A 99 17.48 -6.78 -11.58
CA THR A 99 17.83 -8.19 -11.72
C THR A 99 19.35 -8.35 -11.64
N ALA A 100 19.79 -9.55 -11.24
CA ALA A 100 21.19 -9.90 -11.04
C ALA A 100 21.93 -8.97 -10.05
N LEU A 101 21.20 -8.40 -9.09
CA LEU A 101 21.79 -7.70 -7.95
C LEU A 101 22.16 -8.71 -6.86
N PRO A 102 23.33 -8.59 -6.20
CA PRO A 102 23.70 -9.45 -5.09
C PRO A 102 22.71 -9.37 -3.92
N PRO A 103 22.56 -10.46 -3.14
CA PRO A 103 21.82 -10.41 -1.89
C PRO A 103 22.34 -9.30 -0.97
N VAL A 104 21.42 -8.58 -0.34
CA VAL A 104 21.76 -7.47 0.54
C VAL A 104 22.35 -8.00 1.86
N PRO A 105 23.58 -7.60 2.26
CA PRO A 105 24.15 -8.00 3.55
C PRO A 105 23.32 -7.51 4.73
N ALA A 106 23.49 -8.16 5.89
CA ALA A 106 22.82 -7.72 7.13
C ALA A 106 23.10 -6.24 7.44
N GLY A 107 22.05 -5.49 7.76
CA GLY A 107 22.15 -4.06 8.08
C GLY A 107 22.37 -3.14 6.87
N ARG A 108 22.16 -3.62 5.64
CA ARG A 108 22.23 -2.83 4.40
C ARG A 108 20.87 -2.79 3.68
N THR A 109 20.74 -1.90 2.70
CA THR A 109 19.62 -1.85 1.75
C THR A 109 20.09 -1.28 0.42
N TYR A 110 19.42 -1.62 -0.68
CA TYR A 110 19.57 -0.82 -1.90
C TYR A 110 18.73 0.44 -1.79
N GLN A 111 19.23 1.54 -2.36
CA GLN A 111 18.52 2.81 -2.46
C GLN A 111 18.63 3.37 -3.87
N LEU A 112 17.48 3.73 -4.46
CA LEU A 112 17.42 4.43 -5.74
C LEU A 112 17.58 5.93 -5.51
N TRP A 113 18.33 6.57 -6.40
CA TRP A 113 18.52 8.01 -6.44
C TRP A 113 18.10 8.55 -7.79
N ALA A 114 17.35 9.64 -7.78
CA ALA A 114 17.10 10.47 -8.94
C ALA A 114 18.02 11.69 -8.88
N ILE A 115 18.75 11.94 -9.96
CA ILE A 115 19.78 12.97 -10.05
C ILE A 115 19.42 13.87 -11.23
N GLY A 116 19.07 15.12 -10.92
CA GLY A 116 18.84 16.18 -11.90
C GLY A 116 20.00 17.17 -11.94
N ARG A 117 20.06 17.99 -13.01
CA ARG A 117 21.06 19.05 -13.12
C ARG A 117 20.88 20.10 -12.03
N GLY A 118 21.97 20.39 -11.30
CA GLY A 118 22.01 21.47 -10.31
C GLY A 118 21.20 21.22 -9.03
N ILE A 119 20.61 20.04 -8.85
CA ILE A 119 19.89 19.65 -7.63
C ILE A 119 20.62 18.52 -6.90
N ARG A 120 20.44 18.46 -5.58
CA ARG A 120 20.96 17.34 -4.78
C ARG A 120 20.23 16.04 -5.19
N PRO A 121 20.91 14.88 -5.15
CA PRO A 121 20.26 13.60 -5.38
C PRO A 121 19.04 13.43 -4.46
N VAL A 122 17.92 13.04 -5.04
CA VAL A 122 16.67 12.79 -4.31
C VAL A 122 16.46 11.30 -4.18
N SER A 123 16.14 10.84 -2.97
CA SER A 123 15.82 9.43 -2.74
C SER A 123 14.55 9.03 -3.49
N GLY A 124 14.65 8.03 -4.35
CA GLY A 124 13.52 7.34 -4.98
C GLY A 124 12.95 6.21 -4.12
N GLY A 125 13.58 5.91 -2.98
CA GLY A 125 13.17 4.86 -2.05
C GLY A 125 14.21 3.75 -1.90
N ILE A 126 13.98 2.92 -0.90
CA ILE A 126 14.83 1.77 -0.56
C ILE A 126 14.15 0.47 -0.96
N PHE A 127 14.93 -0.53 -1.36
CA PHE A 127 14.42 -1.85 -1.71
C PHE A 127 15.44 -2.95 -1.39
N SER A 128 14.95 -4.18 -1.39
CA SER A 128 15.74 -5.41 -1.27
C SER A 128 15.51 -6.30 -2.47
N VAL A 129 16.29 -7.37 -2.58
CA VAL A 129 16.20 -8.34 -3.67
C VAL A 129 15.87 -9.72 -3.12
N ASP A 130 15.21 -10.54 -3.93
CA ASP A 130 14.96 -11.94 -3.63
C ASP A 130 16.25 -12.80 -3.75
N ALA A 131 16.13 -14.10 -3.47
CA ALA A 131 17.25 -15.04 -3.55
C ALA A 131 17.85 -15.17 -4.97
N GLN A 132 17.12 -14.76 -6.00
CA GLN A 132 17.54 -14.74 -7.40
C GLN A 132 18.11 -13.38 -7.81
N GLY A 133 18.29 -12.45 -6.87
CA GLY A 133 18.83 -11.11 -7.13
C GLY A 133 17.86 -10.19 -7.86
N ARG A 134 16.55 -10.46 -7.78
CA ARG A 134 15.50 -9.63 -8.38
C ARG A 134 14.87 -8.72 -7.35
N GLY A 135 14.73 -7.44 -7.68
CA GLY A 135 14.12 -6.43 -6.81
C GLY A 135 13.16 -5.54 -7.56
N THR A 136 12.12 -5.08 -6.88
CA THR A 136 11.19 -4.08 -7.42
C THR A 136 11.03 -2.93 -6.45
N LEU A 137 10.84 -1.73 -6.98
CA LEU A 137 10.60 -0.53 -6.18
C LEU A 137 9.56 0.34 -6.87
N ARG A 138 8.45 0.61 -6.16
CA ARG A 138 7.52 1.68 -6.52
C ARG A 138 8.11 3.01 -6.03
N VAL A 139 8.51 3.84 -6.97
CA VAL A 139 9.09 5.16 -6.73
C VAL A 139 7.94 6.15 -6.60
N PRO A 140 7.84 6.94 -5.53
CA PRO A 140 6.84 8.00 -5.44
C PRO A 140 7.14 9.13 -6.44
N PRO A 141 6.16 10.01 -6.74
CA PRO A 141 6.46 11.27 -7.42
C PRO A 141 7.55 12.03 -6.66
N LEU A 142 8.50 12.62 -7.39
CA LEU A 142 9.62 13.36 -6.81
C LEU A 142 9.49 14.86 -7.18
N PRO A 143 8.92 15.70 -6.29
CA PRO A 143 8.70 17.12 -6.57
C PRO A 143 10.01 17.85 -6.85
N GLY A 144 9.98 18.83 -7.76
CA GLY A 144 11.17 19.59 -8.17
C GLY A 144 12.09 18.86 -9.15
N LEU A 145 11.76 17.61 -9.50
CA LEU A 145 12.51 16.78 -10.43
C LEU A 145 11.78 16.71 -11.77
N SER A 146 11.75 17.84 -12.48
CA SER A 146 11.03 18.00 -13.76
C SER A 146 11.63 17.17 -14.89
N ALA A 147 12.95 17.00 -14.88
CA ALA A 147 13.69 16.09 -15.75
C ALA A 147 14.78 15.39 -14.93
N ALA A 148 14.50 14.18 -14.45
CA ALA A 148 15.55 13.31 -13.96
C ALA A 148 16.40 12.92 -15.17
N ASP A 149 17.63 13.38 -15.25
CA ASP A 149 18.50 13.00 -16.35
C ASP A 149 19.17 11.65 -16.06
N VAL A 150 19.47 11.39 -14.78
CA VAL A 150 20.26 10.23 -14.35
C VAL A 150 19.65 9.61 -13.10
N PHE A 151 19.70 8.28 -13.04
CA PHE A 151 19.35 7.47 -11.89
C PHE A 151 20.53 6.60 -11.48
N SER A 152 20.64 6.30 -10.19
CA SER A 152 21.61 5.33 -9.66
C SER A 152 21.01 4.53 -8.52
N VAL A 153 21.50 3.30 -8.35
CA VAL A 153 21.22 2.48 -7.17
C VAL A 153 22.52 2.25 -6.42
N THR A 154 22.51 2.53 -5.12
CA THR A 154 23.66 2.33 -4.23
C THR A 154 23.30 1.34 -3.11
N LEU A 155 24.32 0.72 -2.52
CA LEU A 155 24.16 -0.12 -1.32
C LEU A 155 24.41 0.70 -0.05
N GLU A 156 23.34 1.12 0.58
CA GLU A 156 23.32 2.00 1.75
C GLU A 156 23.14 1.22 3.06
N ARG A 157 23.23 1.91 4.20
CA ARG A 157 22.88 1.36 5.51
C ARG A 157 21.38 1.07 5.58
N ALA A 158 20.98 0.16 6.46
CA ALA A 158 19.56 -0.06 6.75
C ALA A 158 18.86 1.26 7.10
N GLY A 159 17.67 1.47 6.53
CA GLY A 159 16.95 2.75 6.61
C GLY A 159 17.31 3.77 5.52
N GLY A 160 18.36 3.50 4.72
CA GLY A 160 18.84 4.38 3.65
C GLY A 160 19.79 5.47 4.16
N ALA A 161 20.05 6.42 3.28
CA ALA A 161 20.91 7.58 3.51
C ALA A 161 20.22 8.86 3.05
N PRO A 162 20.65 10.04 3.54
CA PRO A 162 20.16 11.35 3.07
C PRO A 162 20.78 11.78 1.73
N ALA A 163 21.93 11.20 1.36
CA ALA A 163 22.60 11.37 0.07
C ALA A 163 23.35 10.07 -0.28
N PRO A 164 23.67 9.81 -1.56
CA PRO A 164 24.43 8.64 -1.97
C PRO A 164 25.76 8.56 -1.20
N SER A 165 25.99 7.46 -0.50
CA SER A 165 27.18 7.27 0.34
C SER A 165 27.87 5.92 0.11
N GLY A 166 27.10 4.92 -0.31
CA GLY A 166 27.59 3.60 -0.64
C GLY A 166 28.08 3.47 -2.09
N PRO A 167 28.71 2.33 -2.41
CA PRO A 167 29.08 2.00 -3.79
C PRO A 167 27.82 1.91 -4.68
N ALA A 168 27.94 2.40 -5.91
CA ALA A 168 26.91 2.28 -6.93
C ALA A 168 26.94 0.87 -7.57
N TYR A 169 25.76 0.27 -7.69
CA TYR A 169 25.52 -1.04 -8.30
C TYR A 169 24.81 -0.94 -9.64
N LEU A 170 24.00 0.10 -9.81
CA LEU A 170 23.34 0.41 -11.07
C LEU A 170 23.45 1.90 -11.35
N VAL A 171 23.65 2.28 -12.60
CA VAL A 171 23.64 3.67 -13.07
C VAL A 171 22.92 3.72 -14.42
N THR A 172 22.26 4.84 -14.73
CA THR A 172 21.65 5.02 -16.06
C THR A 172 22.65 4.68 -17.17
N GLY A 173 22.25 3.74 -18.03
CA GLY A 173 23.05 3.32 -19.18
C GLY A 173 23.19 4.47 -20.18
N ARG A 174 24.38 4.62 -20.75
CA ARG A 174 24.61 5.53 -21.88
C ARG A 174 24.02 4.97 -23.17
#